data_AF-A0AAW1Y3G4-F1
#
_entry.id   AF-A0AAW1Y3G4-F1
#
_cell.length_a   1.000
_cell.length_b   1.000
_cell.length_c   1.000
_cell.angle_alpha   90.00
_cell.angle_beta   90.00
_cell.angle_gamma   90.00
#
_symmetry.space_group_name_H-M   'P 1'
#
loop_
_entity.id
_entity.type
_entity.pdbx_description
1 polymer ?
#
loop_
_entity_poly.entity_id
_entity_poly.type
_entity_poly.pdbx_seq_one_letter_code
_entity_poly.pdbx_strand_id
1 'polypeptide(L)'
;MQNGSSMVTWVENVDIQEKDKELHPKLRPFVESGFAFGARRWISTLQQEAERFIYSTGINISPTDSAISPEGRRSLAMTAKKMVISFCSDTCNSTYHHWTSSNKSRQKNIEVKTNKRRGDPGKPPGLHRTAGCTVELISSQNRVFDYLSDIQNRPQWERMSSNSLVQELARFSTGPDPRNCISVLAFSRHNEILILQECCTDATGSYVIFAPIEKAVFQSMLCGVDQDIQLMPFGFFILPNVSGSILDGTLLTMVFQLTVKNVSSKQAVQVVTQIVKDALQKIMEAVN
;
A
#
# COMPACT_ATOMS: atom_id res chain seq x y z
N MET A 1 3.11 -15.45 -34.11
CA MET A 1 3.94 -14.26 -34.41
C MET A 1 5.39 -14.73 -34.51
N GLN A 2 6.20 -14.18 -35.43
CA GLN A 2 7.56 -14.69 -35.72
C GLN A 2 8.65 -14.30 -34.68
N ASN A 3 8.28 -13.56 -33.64
CA ASN A 3 9.18 -13.09 -32.57
C ASN A 3 9.07 -13.89 -31.26
N GLY A 4 8.41 -15.05 -31.28
CA GLY A 4 8.17 -15.84 -30.07
C GLY A 4 7.12 -15.25 -29.10
N SER A 5 6.40 -14.19 -29.49
CA SER A 5 5.31 -13.62 -28.70
C SER A 5 3.94 -14.20 -29.08
N SER A 6 3.01 -14.15 -28.15
CA SER A 6 1.60 -14.50 -28.34
C SER A 6 0.72 -13.30 -28.04
N MET A 7 -0.27 -13.02 -28.90
CA MET A 7 -1.31 -12.05 -28.60
C MET A 7 -2.33 -12.70 -27.66
N VAL A 8 -2.53 -12.10 -26.49
CA VAL A 8 -3.48 -12.58 -25.49
C VAL A 8 -4.63 -11.60 -25.41
N THR A 9 -5.85 -12.07 -25.66
CA THR A 9 -7.09 -11.31 -25.46
C THR A 9 -7.82 -11.87 -24.25
N TRP A 10 -8.07 -11.05 -23.24
CA TRP A 10 -8.90 -11.42 -22.09
C TRP A 10 -10.28 -10.79 -22.22
N VAL A 11 -11.31 -11.62 -22.18
CA VAL A 11 -12.71 -11.18 -22.15
C VAL A 11 -13.28 -11.66 -20.83
N GLU A 12 -13.87 -10.74 -20.07
CA GLU A 12 -14.42 -11.04 -18.76
C GLU A 12 -15.87 -10.61 -18.69
N ASN A 13 -16.71 -11.47 -18.11
CA ASN A 13 -18.09 -11.17 -17.78
C ASN A 13 -18.28 -11.48 -16.30
N VAL A 14 -18.22 -10.45 -15.46
CA VAL A 14 -18.37 -10.58 -14.01
C VAL A 14 -19.76 -10.12 -13.62
N ASP A 15 -20.57 -11.05 -13.10
CA ASP A 15 -21.84 -10.72 -12.43
C ASP A 15 -21.57 -10.62 -10.92
N ILE A 16 -21.68 -9.41 -10.38
CA ILE A 16 -21.43 -9.14 -8.96
C ILE A 16 -22.77 -9.08 -8.26
N GLN A 17 -23.15 -10.18 -7.62
CA GLN A 17 -24.34 -10.26 -6.76
C GLN A 17 -24.08 -9.64 -5.38
N GLU A 18 -23.57 -8.40 -5.35
CA GLU A 18 -23.61 -7.62 -4.12
C GLU A 18 -25.05 -7.17 -3.89
N LYS A 19 -25.57 -7.37 -2.68
CA LYS A 19 -26.84 -6.73 -2.32
C LYS A 19 -26.59 -5.23 -2.42
N ASP A 20 -27.37 -4.48 -3.19
CA ASP A 20 -27.24 -3.02 -3.38
C ASP A 20 -27.03 -2.20 -2.09
N LYS A 21 -27.43 -2.76 -0.95
CA LYS A 21 -27.31 -2.17 0.39
C LYS A 21 -25.94 -2.36 1.06
N GLU A 22 -25.09 -3.26 0.56
CA GLU A 22 -23.79 -3.61 1.16
C GLU A 22 -22.63 -2.82 0.50
N LEU A 23 -22.78 -2.36 -0.75
CA LEU A 23 -21.79 -1.53 -1.43
C LEU A 23 -21.81 -0.09 -0.93
N HIS A 24 -20.64 0.41 -0.50
CA HIS A 24 -20.53 1.79 -0.04
C HIS A 24 -20.73 2.78 -1.20
N PRO A 25 -21.52 3.85 -1.04
CA PRO A 25 -21.83 4.79 -2.14
C PRO A 25 -20.60 5.35 -2.86
N LYS A 26 -19.51 5.63 -2.13
CA LYS A 26 -18.24 6.11 -2.71
C LYS A 26 -17.53 5.11 -3.64
N LEU A 27 -17.76 3.80 -3.44
CA LEU A 27 -17.15 2.74 -4.25
C LEU A 27 -18.01 2.35 -5.45
N ARG A 28 -19.32 2.65 -5.39
CA ARG A 28 -20.29 2.24 -6.40
C ARG A 28 -19.91 2.68 -7.82
N PRO A 29 -19.54 3.95 -8.09
CA PRO A 29 -19.16 4.35 -9.46
C PRO A 29 -17.93 3.61 -9.99
N PHE A 30 -16.96 3.30 -9.12
CA PHE A 30 -15.77 2.53 -9.49
C PHE A 30 -16.08 1.06 -9.82
N VAL A 31 -17.04 0.45 -9.12
CA VAL A 31 -17.50 -0.92 -9.39
C VAL A 31 -18.35 -0.98 -10.66
N GLU A 32 -19.36 -0.12 -10.77
CA GLU A 32 -20.32 -0.10 -11.88
C GLU A 32 -19.68 0.27 -13.22
N SER A 33 -18.59 1.04 -13.21
CA SER A 33 -17.83 1.38 -14.42
C SER A 33 -17.01 0.21 -14.99
N GLY A 34 -16.94 -0.93 -14.29
CA GLY A 34 -16.15 -2.10 -14.70
C GLY A 34 -14.65 -1.95 -14.45
N PHE A 35 -14.19 -0.84 -13.85
CA PHE A 35 -12.77 -0.65 -13.50
C PHE A 35 -12.33 -1.57 -12.36
N ALA A 36 -13.23 -1.87 -11.41
CA ALA A 36 -12.90 -2.68 -10.24
C ALA A 36 -12.56 -4.14 -10.59
N PHE A 37 -13.30 -4.75 -11.52
CA PHE A 37 -13.24 -6.19 -11.81
C PHE A 37 -13.20 -6.48 -13.31
N GLY A 38 -12.64 -5.56 -14.10
CA GLY A 38 -12.57 -5.70 -15.56
C GLY A 38 -11.26 -6.30 -16.05
N ALA A 39 -11.31 -6.86 -17.26
CA ALA A 39 -10.18 -7.47 -17.97
C ALA A 39 -8.90 -6.62 -17.96
N ARG A 40 -9.03 -5.30 -18.10
CA ARG A 40 -7.90 -4.36 -18.10
C ARG A 40 -7.09 -4.44 -16.81
N ARG A 41 -7.76 -4.55 -15.65
CA ARG A 41 -7.10 -4.63 -14.34
C ARG A 41 -6.37 -5.95 -14.17
N TRP A 42 -6.98 -7.06 -14.58
CA TRP A 42 -6.34 -8.38 -14.53
C TRP A 42 -5.12 -8.47 -15.42
N ILE A 43 -5.22 -8.01 -16.68
CA ILE A 43 -4.08 -7.99 -17.59
C ILE A 43 -2.95 -7.13 -17.02
N SER A 44 -3.27 -5.92 -16.51
CA SER A 44 -2.27 -5.02 -15.93
C SER A 44 -1.57 -5.67 -14.72
N THR A 45 -2.33 -6.36 -13.86
CA THR A 45 -1.79 -7.09 -12.70
C THR A 45 -0.86 -8.24 -13.13
N LEU A 46 -1.26 -9.04 -14.13
CA LEU A 46 -0.43 -10.14 -14.65
C LEU A 46 0.85 -9.62 -15.30
N GLN A 47 0.75 -8.56 -16.08
CA GLN A 47 1.90 -7.90 -16.70
C GLN A 47 2.87 -7.39 -15.64
N GLN A 48 2.37 -6.69 -14.61
CA GLN A 48 3.19 -6.21 -13.50
C GLN A 48 3.89 -7.33 -12.74
N GLU A 49 3.21 -8.45 -12.46
CA GLU A 49 3.87 -9.57 -11.78
C GLU A 49 4.98 -10.21 -12.64
N ALA A 50 4.77 -10.28 -13.96
CA ALA A 50 5.79 -10.77 -14.89
C ALA A 50 6.99 -9.80 -14.97
N GLU A 51 6.73 -8.50 -15.10
CA GLU A 51 7.75 -7.45 -15.07
C GLU A 51 8.53 -7.51 -13.75
N ARG A 52 7.83 -7.50 -12.61
CA ARG A 52 8.40 -7.58 -11.26
C ARG A 52 9.31 -8.80 -11.10
N PHE A 53 8.91 -9.95 -11.61
CA PHE A 53 9.74 -11.14 -11.61
C PHE A 53 11.04 -10.91 -12.39
N ILE A 54 10.98 -10.40 -13.62
CA ILE A 54 12.17 -10.16 -14.45
C ILE A 54 13.09 -9.12 -13.80
N TYR A 55 12.57 -7.99 -13.35
CA TYR A 55 13.37 -6.92 -12.74
C TYR A 55 14.03 -7.38 -11.42
N SER A 56 13.36 -8.24 -10.64
CA SER A 56 13.94 -8.81 -9.41
C SER A 56 15.17 -9.70 -9.65
N THR A 57 15.35 -10.23 -10.87
CA THR A 57 16.55 -11.02 -11.22
C THR A 57 17.79 -10.17 -11.48
N GLY A 58 17.65 -8.85 -11.59
CA GLY A 58 18.74 -7.95 -11.96
C GLY A 58 19.12 -8.00 -13.43
N ILE A 59 18.34 -8.65 -14.30
CA ILE A 59 18.56 -8.64 -15.76
C ILE A 59 18.25 -7.25 -16.34
N ASN A 60 17.15 -6.64 -15.89
CA ASN A 60 16.77 -5.27 -16.26
C ASN A 60 17.09 -4.34 -15.10
N ILE A 61 18.08 -3.47 -15.29
CA ILE A 61 18.53 -2.49 -14.28
C ILE A 61 18.25 -1.10 -14.82
N SER A 62 17.52 -0.29 -14.04
CA SER A 62 17.33 1.13 -14.34
C SER A 62 18.58 1.93 -13.93
N PRO A 63 18.95 3.03 -14.62
CA PRO A 63 20.04 3.90 -14.20
C PRO A 63 19.91 4.46 -12.78
N THR A 64 18.69 4.53 -12.26
CA THR A 64 18.39 5.00 -10.90
C THR A 64 18.50 3.90 -9.84
N ASP A 65 18.73 2.64 -10.25
CA ASP A 65 18.80 1.54 -9.31
C ASP A 65 20.09 1.56 -8.50
N SER A 66 19.97 1.15 -7.25
CA SER A 66 21.12 0.88 -6.39
C SER A 66 21.88 -0.37 -6.85
N ALA A 67 23.19 -0.36 -6.61
CA ALA A 67 24.06 -1.52 -6.79
C ALA A 67 23.76 -2.58 -5.70
N ILE A 68 22.81 -3.46 -5.99
CA ILE A 68 22.39 -4.58 -5.13
C ILE A 68 22.64 -5.87 -5.92
N SER A 69 23.14 -6.90 -5.26
CA SER A 69 23.30 -8.23 -5.86
C SER A 69 21.95 -8.78 -6.37
N PRO A 70 21.94 -9.62 -7.41
CA PRO A 70 20.73 -10.30 -7.87
C PRO A 70 20.01 -11.06 -6.76
N GLU A 71 20.76 -11.73 -5.88
CA GLU A 71 20.23 -12.45 -4.72
C GLU A 71 19.58 -11.48 -3.72
N GLY A 72 20.21 -10.33 -3.46
CA GLY A 72 19.68 -9.30 -2.58
C GLY A 72 18.40 -8.66 -3.13
N ARG A 73 18.35 -8.38 -4.44
CA ARG A 73 17.14 -7.90 -5.11
C ARG A 73 16.01 -8.91 -5.00
N ARG A 74 16.28 -10.20 -5.22
CA ARG A 74 15.30 -11.28 -5.11
C ARG A 74 14.74 -11.38 -3.69
N SER A 75 15.61 -11.35 -2.67
CA SER A 75 15.18 -11.45 -1.27
C SER A 75 14.33 -10.25 -0.82
N LEU A 76 14.75 -9.03 -1.21
CA LEU A 76 13.96 -7.81 -1.00
C LEU A 76 12.61 -7.88 -1.72
N ALA A 77 12.59 -8.33 -2.98
CA ALA A 77 11.36 -8.48 -3.77
C ALA A 77 10.41 -9.53 -3.17
N MET A 78 10.92 -10.65 -2.65
CA MET A 78 10.10 -11.65 -1.98
C MET A 78 9.50 -11.11 -0.68
N THR A 79 10.29 -10.39 0.11
CA THR A 79 9.82 -9.77 1.36
C THR A 79 8.79 -8.68 1.11
N ALA A 80 9.01 -7.82 0.11
CA ALA A 80 8.04 -6.80 -0.29
C ALA A 80 6.74 -7.43 -0.82
N LYS A 81 6.82 -8.57 -1.53
CA LYS A 81 5.62 -9.32 -1.95
C LYS A 81 4.81 -9.81 -0.75
N LYS A 82 5.49 -10.39 0.25
CA LYS A 82 4.85 -10.80 1.52
C LYS A 82 4.19 -9.60 2.22
N MET A 83 4.86 -8.44 2.23
CA MET A 83 4.33 -7.19 2.78
C MET A 83 3.00 -6.79 2.09
N VAL A 84 2.98 -6.74 0.75
CA VAL A 84 1.79 -6.37 -0.03
C VAL A 84 0.66 -7.36 0.17
N ILE A 85 0.92 -8.68 0.10
CA ILE A 85 -0.08 -9.72 0.36
C ILE A 85 -0.68 -9.58 1.77
N SER A 86 0.19 -9.35 2.75
CA SER A 86 -0.23 -9.16 4.14
C SER A 86 -1.11 -7.93 4.31
N PHE A 87 -0.76 -6.81 3.66
CA PHE A 87 -1.56 -5.59 3.65
C PHE A 87 -2.94 -5.82 3.05
N CYS A 88 -3.02 -6.46 1.87
CA CYS A 88 -4.29 -6.80 1.23
C CYS A 88 -5.17 -7.66 2.17
N SER A 89 -4.61 -8.71 2.77
CA SER A 89 -5.31 -9.56 3.75
C SER A 89 -5.80 -8.78 4.97
N ASP A 90 -5.05 -7.78 5.42
CA ASP A 90 -5.42 -6.94 6.54
C ASP A 90 -6.58 -6.00 6.23
N THR A 91 -6.61 -5.47 5.00
CA THR A 91 -7.65 -4.55 4.52
C THR A 91 -8.97 -5.25 4.19
N CYS A 92 -8.93 -6.52 3.79
CA CYS A 92 -10.13 -7.31 3.51
C CYS A 92 -10.96 -7.52 4.79
N ASN A 93 -12.28 -7.41 4.65
CA ASN A 93 -13.23 -7.80 5.68
C ASN A 93 -13.43 -9.31 5.61
N SER A 94 -13.47 -9.99 6.76
CA SER A 94 -13.77 -11.42 6.82
C SER A 94 -14.65 -11.73 8.02
N THR A 95 -15.24 -12.93 8.04
CA THR A 95 -16.00 -13.44 9.19
C THR A 95 -15.16 -13.53 10.47
N TYR A 96 -13.83 -13.58 10.34
CA TYR A 96 -12.91 -13.61 11.48
C TYR A 96 -12.37 -12.21 11.83
N HIS A 97 -12.26 -11.31 10.86
CA HIS A 97 -11.68 -9.97 11.01
C HIS A 97 -12.68 -8.90 10.61
N HIS A 98 -13.64 -8.63 11.49
CA HIS A 98 -14.69 -7.63 11.25
C HIS A 98 -14.20 -6.19 11.49
N TRP A 99 -14.46 -5.33 10.52
CA TRP A 99 -14.25 -3.89 10.64
C TRP A 99 -15.44 -3.22 11.36
N THR A 100 -15.14 -2.40 12.36
CA THR A 100 -16.15 -1.66 13.15
C THR A 100 -15.89 -0.16 13.09
N SER A 101 -16.94 0.63 12.92
CA SER A 101 -16.82 2.09 12.88
C SER A 101 -16.38 2.63 14.24
N SER A 102 -15.29 3.39 14.28
CA SER A 102 -14.73 3.94 15.53
C SER A 102 -15.54 5.10 16.10
N ASN A 103 -16.41 5.72 15.29
CA ASN A 103 -17.11 6.96 15.65
C ASN A 103 -18.52 7.07 15.04
N LYS A 104 -19.54 7.12 15.90
CA LYS A 104 -20.82 7.83 15.64
C LYS A 104 -20.67 9.34 15.92
N SER A 105 -19.55 9.94 15.50
CA SER A 105 -19.30 11.37 15.67
C SER A 105 -20.05 12.15 14.59
N ARG A 106 -20.70 13.25 14.95
CA ARG A 106 -21.49 14.12 14.05
C ARG A 106 -20.66 14.83 12.95
N GLN A 107 -19.34 14.63 12.88
CA GLN A 107 -18.52 15.11 11.76
C GLN A 107 -18.70 14.19 10.56
N LYS A 108 -19.51 14.65 9.59
CA LYS A 108 -20.06 13.88 8.48
C LYS A 108 -19.07 13.30 7.44
N ASN A 109 -17.77 13.68 7.45
CA ASN A 109 -16.96 13.49 6.25
C ASN A 109 -15.89 12.37 6.32
N ILE A 110 -15.45 11.95 7.50
CA ILE A 110 -14.36 10.97 7.64
C ILE A 110 -14.76 9.85 8.60
N GLU A 111 -15.19 8.71 8.04
CA GLU A 111 -15.39 7.48 8.79
C GLU A 111 -14.08 6.70 8.90
N VAL A 112 -13.57 6.57 10.14
CA VAL A 112 -12.45 5.66 10.42
C VAL A 112 -13.00 4.37 10.98
N LYS A 113 -12.72 3.26 10.29
CA LYS A 113 -13.06 1.92 10.76
C LYS A 113 -11.85 1.31 11.45
N THR A 114 -12.10 0.44 12.43
CA THR A 114 -11.05 -0.26 13.18
C THR A 114 -11.29 -1.75 13.25
N ASN A 115 -10.20 -2.50 13.32
CA ASN A 115 -10.19 -3.96 13.42
C ASN A 115 -9.22 -4.40 14.53
N LYS A 116 -9.57 -5.47 15.24
CA LYS A 116 -8.76 -6.09 16.30
C LYS A 116 -8.22 -7.42 15.78
N ARG A 117 -6.89 -7.53 15.73
CA ARG A 117 -6.18 -8.74 15.27
C ARG A 117 -5.26 -9.27 16.38
N ARG A 118 -5.20 -10.60 16.55
CA ARG A 118 -4.39 -11.27 17.58
C ARG A 118 -4.01 -12.66 17.10
N GLY A 119 -2.70 -12.91 17.00
CA GLY A 119 -2.17 -14.23 16.65
C GLY A 119 -2.25 -14.56 15.15
N ASP A 120 -2.41 -13.55 14.31
CA ASP A 120 -2.45 -13.71 12.85
C ASP A 120 -1.09 -14.24 12.35
N PRO A 121 -1.05 -15.26 11.49
CA PRO A 121 0.21 -15.77 10.93
C PRO A 121 1.02 -14.68 10.24
N GLY A 122 2.34 -14.66 10.47
CA GLY A 122 3.24 -13.66 9.88
C GLY A 122 3.17 -12.26 10.51
N LYS A 123 2.41 -12.07 11.59
CA LYS A 123 2.40 -10.82 12.37
C LYS A 123 3.26 -10.91 13.63
N PRO A 124 3.79 -9.78 14.13
CA PRO A 124 4.44 -9.73 15.43
C PRO A 124 3.53 -10.25 16.54
N PRO A 125 4.07 -10.89 17.60
CA PRO A 125 3.26 -11.30 18.72
C PRO A 125 2.65 -10.08 19.41
N GLY A 126 1.34 -10.10 19.62
CA GLY A 126 0.66 -9.04 20.35
C GLY A 126 -0.78 -8.84 19.94
N LEU A 127 -1.32 -7.74 20.45
CA LEU A 127 -2.62 -7.23 20.08
C LEU A 127 -2.43 -6.06 19.12
N HIS A 128 -2.98 -6.16 17.92
CA HIS A 128 -2.90 -5.10 16.92
C HIS A 128 -4.25 -4.38 16.78
N ARG A 129 -4.17 -3.09 16.52
CA ARG A 129 -5.29 -2.28 16.06
C ARG A 129 -4.97 -1.76 14.68
N THR A 130 -5.82 -2.14 13.74
CA THR A 130 -5.80 -1.58 12.39
C THR A 130 -6.87 -0.50 12.33
N ALA A 131 -6.55 0.63 11.73
CA ALA A 131 -7.52 1.67 11.40
C ALA A 131 -7.36 2.09 9.95
N GLY A 132 -8.46 2.41 9.30
CA GLY A 132 -8.43 2.91 7.94
C GLY A 132 -9.64 3.75 7.60
N CYS A 133 -9.50 4.56 6.56
CA CYS A 133 -10.58 5.36 6.01
C CYS A 133 -10.43 5.49 4.50
N THR A 134 -11.55 5.76 3.85
CA THR A 134 -11.63 6.01 2.41
C THR A 134 -12.24 7.39 2.16
N VAL A 135 -11.52 8.21 1.39
CA VAL A 135 -11.93 9.57 1.01
C VAL A 135 -11.85 9.76 -0.50
N GLU A 136 -12.68 10.67 -1.00
CA GLU A 136 -12.60 11.19 -2.36
C GLU A 136 -11.75 12.46 -2.32
N LEU A 137 -10.82 12.56 -3.26
CA LEU A 137 -9.96 13.72 -3.48
C LEU A 137 -10.25 14.27 -4.88
N ILE A 138 -10.16 15.58 -5.04
CA ILE A 138 -10.34 16.25 -6.35
C ILE A 138 -9.10 16.01 -7.22
N SER A 139 -7.95 15.77 -6.59
CA SER A 139 -6.69 15.51 -7.29
C SER A 139 -6.65 14.19 -8.05
N SER A 140 -5.88 14.19 -9.14
CA SER A 140 -5.68 13.02 -9.98
C SER A 140 -4.86 11.93 -9.27
N GLN A 141 -5.08 10.67 -9.70
CA GLN A 141 -4.39 9.50 -9.16
C GLN A 141 -2.86 9.67 -9.17
N ASN A 142 -2.30 10.17 -10.27
CA ASN A 142 -0.86 10.39 -10.41
C ASN A 142 -0.36 11.43 -9.38
N ARG A 143 -1.04 12.57 -9.22
CA ARG A 143 -0.64 13.61 -8.26
C ARG A 143 -0.61 13.08 -6.83
N VAL A 144 -1.64 12.31 -6.45
CA VAL A 144 -1.72 11.70 -5.11
C VAL A 144 -0.62 10.65 -4.93
N PHE A 145 -0.40 9.80 -5.94
CA PHE A 145 0.64 8.78 -5.92
C PHE A 145 2.05 9.37 -5.82
N ASP A 146 2.37 10.37 -6.65
CA ASP A 146 3.68 11.02 -6.67
C ASP A 146 3.96 11.71 -5.31
N TYR A 147 2.95 12.37 -4.72
CA TYR A 147 3.07 12.96 -3.39
C TYR A 147 3.35 11.91 -2.30
N LEU A 148 2.64 10.78 -2.30
CA LEU A 148 2.74 9.75 -1.26
C LEU A 148 3.98 8.85 -1.39
N SER A 149 4.49 8.67 -2.61
CA SER A 149 5.68 7.85 -2.90
C SER A 149 7.00 8.60 -2.70
N ASP A 150 6.99 9.93 -2.77
CA ASP A 150 8.16 10.76 -2.57
C ASP A 150 8.61 10.80 -1.10
N ILE A 151 9.86 10.39 -0.88
CA ILE A 151 10.50 10.34 0.44
C ILE A 151 10.60 11.72 1.11
N GLN A 152 10.66 12.80 0.33
CA GLN A 152 10.75 14.18 0.84
C GLN A 152 9.41 14.68 1.39
N ASN A 153 8.30 14.14 0.90
CA ASN A 153 6.97 14.50 1.37
C ASN A 153 6.54 13.69 2.60
N ARG A 154 7.16 12.53 2.84
CA ARG A 154 6.83 11.64 3.98
C ARG A 154 6.77 12.35 5.35
N PRO A 155 7.75 13.19 5.74
CA PRO A 155 7.71 13.87 7.05
C PRO A 155 6.53 14.83 7.23
N GLN A 156 5.87 15.24 6.14
CA GLN A 156 4.73 16.15 6.17
C GLN A 156 3.49 15.44 6.72
N TRP A 157 3.24 14.19 6.29
CA TRP A 157 2.05 13.42 6.66
C TRP A 157 2.29 12.35 7.72
N GLU A 158 3.51 11.82 7.87
CA GLU A 158 3.81 10.76 8.83
C GLU A 158 4.49 11.29 10.10
N ARG A 159 3.93 10.94 11.27
CA ARG A 159 4.48 11.34 12.56
C ARG A 159 5.87 10.75 12.84
N MET A 160 6.13 9.51 12.43
CA MET A 160 7.39 8.81 12.72
C MET A 160 8.61 9.46 12.05
N SER A 161 8.44 9.97 10.84
CA SER A 161 9.51 10.64 10.08
C SER A 161 9.57 12.15 10.33
N SER A 162 8.67 12.70 11.15
CA SER A 162 8.64 14.13 11.46
C SER A 162 9.97 14.61 12.06
N ASN A 163 10.54 15.66 11.48
CA ASN A 163 11.85 16.23 11.85
C ASN A 163 13.04 15.26 11.67
N SER A 164 12.90 14.22 10.85
CA SER A 164 13.98 13.33 10.45
C SER A 164 14.33 13.55 8.99
N LEU A 165 15.62 13.44 8.65
CA LEU A 165 16.02 13.30 7.25
C LEU A 165 15.71 11.88 6.81
N VAL A 166 15.01 11.75 5.69
CA VAL A 166 14.69 10.46 5.08
C VAL A 166 15.73 10.19 4.00
N GLN A 167 16.44 9.07 4.12
CA GLN A 167 17.45 8.64 3.16
C GLN A 167 17.04 7.30 2.54
N GLU A 168 17.15 7.20 1.23
CA GLU A 168 17.01 5.92 0.52
C GLU A 168 18.34 5.15 0.59
N LEU A 169 18.32 3.96 1.20
CA LEU A 169 19.50 3.08 1.31
C LEU A 169 19.62 2.09 0.14
N ALA A 170 18.48 1.75 -0.44
CA ALA A 170 18.37 0.83 -1.56
C ALA A 170 17.11 1.17 -2.36
N ARG A 171 17.21 1.10 -3.69
CA ARG A 171 16.09 1.20 -4.62
C ARG A 171 16.34 0.33 -5.83
N PHE A 172 15.31 -0.35 -6.30
CA PHE A 172 15.31 -0.90 -7.65
C PHE A 172 13.91 -0.86 -8.26
N SER A 173 13.85 -0.60 -9.56
CA SER A 173 12.62 -0.66 -10.34
C SER A 173 12.06 -2.07 -10.39
N THR A 174 10.73 -2.20 -10.38
CA THR A 174 9.99 -3.46 -10.52
C THR A 174 9.26 -3.56 -11.87
N GLY A 175 9.43 -2.56 -12.74
CA GLY A 175 8.88 -2.55 -14.08
C GLY A 175 9.47 -1.41 -14.91
N PRO A 176 9.00 -1.23 -16.17
CA PRO A 176 9.48 -0.19 -17.06
C PRO A 176 9.20 1.23 -16.57
N ASP A 177 8.10 1.43 -15.84
CA ASP A 177 7.82 2.70 -15.17
C ASP A 177 8.71 2.81 -13.91
N PRO A 178 9.63 3.79 -13.82
CA PRO A 178 10.54 3.92 -12.68
C PRO A 178 9.84 4.27 -11.36
N ARG A 179 8.55 4.64 -11.42
CA ARG A 179 7.68 4.81 -10.25
C ARG A 179 7.28 3.48 -9.62
N ASN A 180 7.33 2.39 -10.39
CA ASN A 180 7.17 1.02 -9.89
C ASN A 180 8.52 0.58 -9.33
N CYS A 181 8.63 0.53 -8.01
CA CYS A 181 9.90 0.28 -7.35
C CYS A 181 9.74 -0.30 -5.96
N ILE A 182 10.79 -0.98 -5.51
CA ILE A 182 11.00 -1.32 -4.11
C ILE A 182 12.14 -0.45 -3.59
N SER A 183 11.94 0.14 -2.41
CA SER A 183 12.96 0.94 -1.73
C SER A 183 13.04 0.61 -0.24
N VAL A 184 14.20 0.90 0.36
CA VAL A 184 14.42 0.80 1.80
C VAL A 184 14.88 2.16 2.32
N LEU A 185 14.12 2.71 3.26
CA LEU A 185 14.33 4.05 3.80
C LEU A 185 14.91 3.99 5.22
N ALA A 186 15.88 4.86 5.49
CA ALA A 186 16.39 5.14 6.83
C ALA A 186 15.94 6.53 7.30
N PHE A 187 15.73 6.65 8.61
CA PHE A 187 15.47 7.93 9.25
C PHE A 187 16.66 8.33 10.12
N SER A 188 17.12 9.57 10.01
CA SER A 188 18.30 10.04 10.76
C SER A 188 18.21 9.88 12.28
N ARG A 189 16.99 9.83 12.85
CA ARG A 189 16.75 9.62 14.29
C ARG A 189 16.54 8.16 14.70
N HIS A 190 16.34 7.27 13.72
CA HIS A 190 15.99 5.86 13.93
C HIS A 190 16.77 4.98 12.96
N ASN A 191 18.05 4.72 13.27
CA ASN A 191 18.92 3.97 12.38
C ASN A 191 18.74 2.44 12.49
N GLU A 192 18.10 1.95 13.55
CA GLU A 192 17.89 0.50 13.78
C GLU A 192 16.62 -0.04 13.10
N ILE A 193 15.63 0.83 12.87
CA ILE A 193 14.38 0.49 12.20
C ILE A 193 14.32 1.24 10.88
N LEU A 194 14.30 0.48 9.79
CA LEU A 194 14.15 0.97 8.43
C LEU A 194 12.71 0.78 7.95
N ILE A 195 12.33 1.44 6.85
CA ILE A 195 11.04 1.22 6.18
C ILE A 195 11.28 0.54 4.84
N LEU A 196 10.76 -0.68 4.70
CA LEU A 196 10.57 -1.30 3.39
C LEU A 196 9.36 -0.64 2.71
N GLN A 197 9.51 -0.20 1.47
CA GLN A 197 8.48 0.46 0.67
C GLN A 197 8.33 -0.26 -0.67
N GLU A 198 7.10 -0.54 -1.08
CA GLU A 198 6.76 -0.95 -2.44
C GLU A 198 5.76 0.05 -3.02
N CYS A 199 6.14 0.61 -4.18
CA CYS A 199 5.31 1.49 -4.99
C CYS A 199 4.92 0.76 -6.26
N CYS A 200 3.63 0.81 -6.60
CA CYS A 200 3.13 0.30 -7.87
C CYS A 200 2.04 1.23 -8.40
N THR A 201 2.04 1.47 -9.71
CA THR A 201 1.10 2.33 -10.40
C THR A 201 0.84 1.81 -11.82
N ASP A 202 -0.43 1.83 -12.21
CA ASP A 202 -0.88 1.70 -13.59
C ASP A 202 -2.15 2.54 -13.81
N ALA A 203 -2.75 2.40 -15.00
CA ALA A 203 -3.94 3.15 -15.37
C ALA A 203 -5.25 2.68 -14.67
N THR A 204 -5.21 1.60 -13.91
CA THR A 204 -6.35 1.03 -13.16
C THR A 204 -6.26 1.32 -11.66
N GLY A 205 -5.06 1.62 -11.15
CA GLY A 205 -4.86 2.09 -9.79
C GLY A 205 -3.39 2.11 -9.40
N SER A 206 -3.14 2.59 -8.18
CA SER A 206 -1.82 2.59 -7.58
C SER A 206 -1.89 2.17 -6.12
N TYR A 207 -0.75 1.76 -5.57
CA TYR A 207 -0.55 1.62 -4.14
C TYR A 207 0.84 2.07 -3.73
N VAL A 208 0.93 2.50 -2.46
CA VAL A 208 2.19 2.74 -1.79
C VAL A 208 2.10 2.07 -0.43
N ILE A 209 2.85 0.99 -0.23
CA ILE A 209 2.77 0.13 0.96
C ILE A 209 4.13 0.11 1.64
N PHE A 210 4.10 0.19 2.97
CA PHE A 210 5.26 0.26 3.82
C PHE A 210 5.21 -0.81 4.90
N ALA A 211 6.36 -1.24 5.39
CA ALA A 211 6.48 -1.96 6.66
C ALA A 211 7.80 -1.64 7.35
N PRO A 212 7.80 -1.51 8.70
CA PRO A 212 9.04 -1.38 9.45
C PRO A 212 9.81 -2.71 9.42
N ILE A 213 11.12 -2.65 9.19
CA ILE A 213 12.05 -3.78 9.24
C ILE A 213 13.28 -3.40 10.06
N GLU A 214 13.91 -4.37 10.71
CA GLU A 214 15.16 -4.14 11.42
C GLU A 214 16.33 -4.00 10.43
N LYS A 215 17.30 -3.13 10.76
CA LYS A 215 18.49 -2.95 9.92
C LYS A 215 19.30 -4.24 9.72
N ALA A 216 19.37 -5.08 10.76
CA ALA A 216 20.04 -6.39 10.67
C ALA A 216 19.35 -7.31 9.65
N VAL A 217 18.01 -7.31 9.61
CA VAL A 217 17.21 -8.06 8.63
C VAL A 217 17.49 -7.54 7.22
N PHE A 218 17.50 -6.22 7.03
CA PHE A 218 17.87 -5.62 5.74
C PHE A 218 19.26 -6.04 5.26
N GLN A 219 20.27 -5.97 6.13
CA GLN A 219 21.63 -6.39 5.79
C GLN A 219 21.69 -7.89 5.42
N SER A 220 20.93 -8.73 6.11
CA SER A 220 20.81 -10.15 5.78
C SER A 220 20.16 -10.37 4.41
N MET A 221 19.11 -9.61 4.08
CA MET A 221 18.45 -9.68 2.77
C MET A 221 19.41 -9.29 1.63
N LEU A 222 20.27 -8.28 1.82
CA LEU A 222 21.29 -7.91 0.81
C LEU A 222 22.27 -9.06 0.49
N CYS A 223 22.47 -9.98 1.42
CA CYS A 223 23.26 -11.20 1.23
C CYS A 223 22.47 -12.35 0.61
N GLY A 224 21.22 -12.14 0.20
CA GLY A 224 20.36 -13.16 -0.39
C GLY A 224 19.68 -14.11 0.60
N VAL A 225 19.70 -13.77 1.90
CA VAL A 225 19.09 -14.63 2.93
C VAL A 225 17.59 -14.37 2.99
N ASP A 226 16.81 -15.37 2.59
CA ASP A 226 15.35 -15.35 2.76
C ASP A 226 14.98 -15.68 4.21
N GLN A 227 14.61 -14.65 4.96
CA GLN A 227 14.08 -14.80 6.31
C GLN A 227 12.55 -14.69 6.30
N ASP A 228 11.90 -15.56 7.07
CA ASP A 228 10.46 -15.42 7.31
C ASP A 228 10.22 -14.40 8.43
N ILE A 229 10.17 -13.12 8.04
CA ILE A 229 10.01 -12.01 8.98
C ILE A 229 8.55 -11.64 9.19
N GLN A 230 8.26 -11.20 10.41
CA GLN A 230 6.94 -10.72 10.78
C GLN A 230 6.78 -9.26 10.38
N LEU A 231 5.75 -8.96 9.59
CA LEU A 231 5.53 -7.63 9.00
C LEU A 231 4.24 -7.00 9.50
N MET A 232 4.30 -5.70 9.77
CA MET A 232 3.13 -4.90 10.12
C MET A 232 2.96 -3.78 9.08
N PRO A 233 2.35 -4.10 7.91
CA PRO A 233 2.27 -3.18 6.81
C PRO A 233 1.20 -2.11 7.04
N PHE A 234 1.43 -0.96 6.43
CA PHE A 234 0.52 0.16 6.37
C PHE A 234 0.72 0.89 5.04
N GLY A 235 -0.23 1.73 4.65
CA GLY A 235 -0.09 2.46 3.40
C GLY A 235 -1.42 2.80 2.75
N PHE A 236 -1.38 2.85 1.43
CA PHE A 236 -2.38 3.51 0.62
C PHE A 236 -2.78 2.66 -0.59
N PHE A 237 -4.09 2.59 -0.87
CA PHE A 237 -4.63 2.30 -2.19
C PHE A 237 -5.14 3.61 -2.80
N ILE A 238 -4.79 3.84 -4.05
CA ILE A 238 -5.04 5.07 -4.80
C ILE A 238 -5.77 4.67 -6.07
N LEU A 239 -7.09 4.72 -6.03
CA LEU A 239 -7.93 4.32 -7.16
C LEU A 239 -8.39 5.56 -7.91
N PRO A 240 -8.49 5.50 -9.24
CA PRO A 240 -9.11 6.58 -9.99
C PRO A 240 -10.58 6.71 -9.57
N ASN A 241 -11.04 7.94 -9.31
CA ASN A 241 -12.45 8.16 -9.06
C ASN A 241 -13.18 8.32 -10.40
N VAL A 242 -14.31 7.64 -10.54
CA VAL A 242 -15.09 7.64 -11.78
C VAL A 242 -16.37 8.41 -11.55
N SER A 243 -16.53 9.56 -12.21
CA SER A 243 -17.77 10.34 -12.20
C SER A 243 -18.39 10.30 -13.59
N GLY A 244 -19.29 9.35 -13.84
CA GLY A 244 -19.82 9.10 -15.18
C GLY A 244 -18.75 8.52 -16.12
N SER A 245 -18.43 9.20 -17.22
CA SER A 245 -17.38 8.78 -18.16
C SER A 245 -16.02 9.47 -17.95
N ILE A 246 -15.91 10.36 -16.95
CA ILE A 246 -14.71 11.16 -16.70
C ILE A 246 -14.00 10.64 -15.44
N LEU A 247 -12.68 10.42 -15.56
CA LEU A 247 -11.81 10.18 -14.42
C LEU A 247 -11.50 11.51 -13.74
N ASP A 248 -12.35 11.90 -12.78
CA ASP A 248 -12.25 13.18 -12.07
C ASP A 248 -12.06 12.91 -10.58
N GLY A 249 -10.79 12.91 -10.16
CA GLY A 249 -10.37 12.71 -8.78
C GLY A 249 -9.82 11.33 -8.46
N THR A 250 -9.67 11.09 -7.16
CA THR A 250 -9.04 9.89 -6.60
C THR A 250 -9.84 9.38 -5.41
N LEU A 251 -10.06 8.07 -5.37
CA LEU A 251 -10.51 7.40 -4.15
C LEU A 251 -9.28 6.89 -3.39
N LEU A 252 -8.91 7.61 -2.33
CA LEU A 252 -7.78 7.27 -1.48
C LEU A 252 -8.28 6.43 -0.30
N THR A 253 -7.76 5.21 -0.19
CA THR A 253 -7.92 4.38 1.01
C THR A 253 -6.59 4.30 1.75
N MET A 254 -6.57 4.72 3.00
CA MET A 254 -5.38 4.64 3.86
C MET A 254 -5.63 3.67 5.01
N VAL A 255 -4.62 2.87 5.36
CA VAL A 255 -4.71 1.88 6.44
C VAL A 255 -3.42 1.90 7.25
N PHE A 256 -3.58 2.08 8.58
CA PHE A 256 -2.51 2.16 9.55
C PHE A 256 -2.68 1.08 10.62
N GLN A 257 -1.57 0.52 11.08
CA GLN A 257 -1.53 -0.52 12.11
C GLN A 257 -0.71 -0.07 13.30
N LEU A 258 -1.19 -0.39 14.49
CA LEU A 258 -0.50 -0.11 15.75
C LEU A 258 -0.56 -1.32 16.68
N THR A 259 0.60 -1.65 17.25
CA THR A 259 0.70 -2.61 18.36
C THR A 259 0.26 -1.97 19.66
N VAL A 260 -0.68 -2.61 20.35
CA VAL A 260 -1.22 -2.15 21.64
C VAL A 260 -0.33 -2.67 22.77
N LYS A 261 0.40 -1.77 23.42
CA LYS A 261 1.18 -2.07 24.64
C LYS A 261 0.66 -1.22 25.80
N ASN A 262 0.34 -1.85 26.94
CA ASN A 262 0.04 -1.20 28.22
C ASN A 262 -1.04 -0.10 28.19
N VAL A 263 -1.99 -0.15 27.25
CA VAL A 263 -3.12 0.79 27.15
C VAL A 263 -4.43 0.05 27.00
N SER A 264 -5.53 0.68 27.42
CA SER A 264 -6.86 0.11 27.26
C SER A 264 -7.25 -0.04 25.78
N SER A 265 -8.14 -0.98 25.47
CA SER A 265 -8.63 -1.17 24.09
C SER A 265 -9.29 0.11 23.53
N LYS A 266 -9.96 0.89 24.37
CA LYS A 266 -10.60 2.16 23.98
C LYS A 266 -9.56 3.22 23.63
N GLN A 267 -8.51 3.34 24.45
CA GLN A 267 -7.42 4.28 24.21
C GLN A 267 -6.64 3.91 22.95
N ALA A 268 -6.39 2.62 22.70
CA ALA A 268 -5.74 2.16 21.47
C ALA A 268 -6.53 2.55 20.21
N VAL A 269 -7.87 2.37 20.23
CA VAL A 269 -8.77 2.79 19.15
C VAL A 269 -8.71 4.30 18.93
N GLN A 270 -8.73 5.10 20.00
CA GLN A 270 -8.63 6.56 19.91
C GLN A 270 -7.30 7.00 19.30
N VAL A 271 -6.18 6.44 19.76
CA VAL A 271 -4.84 6.76 19.25
C VAL A 271 -4.71 6.44 17.77
N VAL A 272 -5.06 5.23 17.35
CA VAL A 272 -4.93 4.83 15.93
C VAL A 272 -5.88 5.64 15.04
N THR A 273 -7.08 5.96 15.53
CA THR A 273 -8.04 6.81 14.81
C THR A 273 -7.50 8.23 14.62
N GLN A 274 -6.86 8.79 15.65
CA GLN A 274 -6.28 10.13 15.56
C GLN A 274 -5.09 10.15 14.61
N ILE A 275 -4.23 9.11 14.61
CA ILE A 275 -3.13 8.98 13.65
C ILE A 275 -3.65 9.03 12.21
N VAL A 276 -4.70 8.26 11.90
CA VAL A 276 -5.30 8.23 10.56
C VAL A 276 -5.88 9.61 10.21
N LYS A 277 -6.62 10.25 11.12
CA LYS A 277 -7.21 11.57 10.88
C LYS A 277 -6.17 12.67 10.65
N ASP A 278 -5.12 12.70 11.47
CA ASP A 278 -4.05 13.70 11.36
C ASP A 278 -3.30 13.55 10.03
N ALA A 279 -2.92 12.32 9.67
CA ALA A 279 -2.24 12.04 8.41
C ALA A 279 -3.14 12.38 7.22
N LEU A 280 -4.42 12.01 7.27
CA LEU A 280 -5.39 12.32 6.22
C LEU A 280 -5.53 13.83 6.01
N GLN A 281 -5.67 14.61 7.09
CA GLN A 281 -5.80 16.06 7.01
C GLN A 281 -4.59 16.67 6.30
N LYS A 282 -3.38 16.29 6.70
CA LYS A 282 -2.13 16.77 6.10
C LYS A 282 -2.00 16.38 4.62
N ILE A 283 -2.43 15.17 4.26
CA ILE A 283 -2.44 14.72 2.86
C ILE A 283 -3.42 15.58 2.05
N MET A 284 -4.66 15.77 2.54
CA MET A 284 -5.67 16.58 1.87
C MET A 284 -5.23 18.03 1.68
N GLU A 285 -4.57 18.64 2.67
CA GLU A 285 -4.05 20.01 2.59
C GLU A 285 -2.94 20.15 1.53
N ALA A 286 -2.14 19.10 1.30
CA ALA A 286 -1.02 19.14 0.36
C ALA A 286 -1.42 18.82 -1.08
N VAL A 287 -2.39 17.90 -1.26
CA VAL A 287 -2.73 17.42 -2.60
C VAL A 287 -3.97 18.07 -3.20
N ASN A 288 -4.93 18.58 -2.41
CA ASN A 288 -6.10 19.25 -2.98
C ASN A 288 -5.80 20.68 -3.48
#